data_AF-A0A847IX07-F1
#
_entry.id   AF-A0A847IX07-F1
#
_cell.length_a   1.000
_cell.length_b   1.000
_cell.length_c   1.000
_cell.angle_alpha   90.00
_cell.angle_beta   90.00
_cell.angle_gamma   90.00
#
_symmetry.space_group_name_H-M   'P 1'
#
loop_
_entity.id
_entity.type
_entity.pdbx_description
1 polymer ?
#
loop_
_entity_poly.entity_id
_entity_poly.type
_entity_poly.pdbx_seq_one_letter_code
_entity_poly.pdbx_strand_id
1 'polypeptide(L)'
;KSIEGIPVLNPSAITPQYLKKKKIKELIFAMQNIAPSKRREFADAFLQYNIVIKNVPPVNLWINGELQTKQIRNIKVEDLLMREPIILEKNIVLEQNRDKIILVTGAAGSIGSEISRQLMHCNSKKLILLDQAETPLNDLYLNLKHTFTDFSDRAEVLLANVTNERRMEWVFDHFKPEIVYHAAAYKHVPMMEESPVEAVRVNVFGTQTLSKAAIRHNVEKFVMISTDKAVKPTNVMGATKRIAEMFIQGLHEDNQIKTKFITTRFGNVLGSNGSVIPLFQKQIEEGGPVTVTHPEITRYFMTIPEACQLVLEAGAMGNGSEIFLFDMGNPVKIVDLARKMIRLSGLKPDKDIKIEYTGLRPGEKLFEELLFTTENTLNTYHPRITIAQVSPTNHKFLENKLNDLEKTLTTNDNFKVVALLKEIVPDYRSNNSIYESLDKQDSVSDET
;
A
#
# COMPACT_ATOMS: atom_id res chain seq x y z
N LYS A 1 -27.53 31.82 20.07
CA LYS A 1 -26.20 32.19 20.61
C LYS A 1 -25.46 32.97 19.51
N SER A 2 -24.65 33.96 19.84
CA SER A 2 -23.82 34.70 18.88
C SER A 2 -22.43 34.91 19.44
N ILE A 3 -21.41 34.93 18.58
CA ILE A 3 -20.02 35.25 18.90
C ILE A 3 -19.68 36.48 18.06
N GLU A 4 -19.25 37.58 18.71
CA GLU A 4 -18.91 38.85 18.03
C GLU A 4 -20.01 39.36 17.09
N GLY A 5 -21.28 39.22 17.49
CA GLY A 5 -22.44 39.60 16.68
C GLY A 5 -22.78 38.64 15.53
N ILE A 6 -21.98 37.59 15.31
CA ILE A 6 -22.24 36.55 14.32
C ILE A 6 -23.10 35.45 14.95
N PRO A 7 -24.25 35.08 14.36
CA PRO A 7 -25.11 34.03 14.90
C PRO A 7 -24.45 32.65 14.82
N VAL A 8 -24.44 31.94 15.96
CA VAL A 8 -24.05 30.53 16.05
C VAL A 8 -25.28 29.68 15.73
N LEU A 9 -25.22 28.95 14.63
CA LEU A 9 -26.30 28.10 14.16
C LEU A 9 -26.06 26.64 14.53
N ASN A 10 -27.15 25.92 14.81
CA ASN A 10 -27.08 24.46 14.85
C ASN A 10 -26.90 23.92 13.43
N PRO A 11 -26.12 22.85 13.21
CA PRO A 11 -26.00 22.19 11.91
C PRO A 11 -27.35 21.92 11.21
N SER A 12 -28.40 21.57 11.95
CA SER A 12 -29.74 21.32 11.38
C SER A 12 -30.39 22.56 10.75
N ALA A 13 -29.98 23.76 11.14
CA ALA A 13 -30.46 25.01 10.55
C ALA A 13 -29.77 25.34 9.22
N ILE A 14 -28.69 24.64 8.87
CA ILE A 14 -27.94 24.85 7.63
C ILE A 14 -28.59 24.02 6.51
N THR A 15 -29.69 24.53 5.98
CA THR A 15 -30.41 23.89 4.87
C THR A 15 -29.83 24.33 3.50
N PRO A 16 -30.12 23.60 2.41
CA PRO A 16 -29.71 24.02 1.07
C PRO A 16 -30.24 25.41 0.68
N GLN A 17 -31.45 25.74 1.14
CA GLN A 17 -32.06 27.06 0.98
C GLN A 17 -31.28 28.14 1.73
N TYR A 18 -30.81 27.84 2.95
CA TYR A 18 -29.98 28.74 3.73
C TYR A 18 -28.66 29.03 3.01
N LEU A 19 -27.97 28.00 2.53
CA LEU A 19 -26.70 28.12 1.79
C LEU A 19 -26.88 29.02 0.55
N LYS A 20 -27.95 28.81 -0.22
CA LYS A 20 -28.26 29.61 -1.41
C LYS A 20 -28.63 31.06 -1.06
N LYS A 21 -29.49 31.29 -0.05
CA LYS A 21 -29.92 32.63 0.38
C LYS A 21 -28.75 33.46 0.89
N LYS A 22 -27.84 32.84 1.65
CA LYS A 22 -26.66 33.51 2.21
C LYS A 22 -25.45 33.54 1.27
N LYS A 23 -25.55 32.91 0.09
CA LYS A 23 -24.47 32.83 -0.92
C LYS A 23 -23.15 32.34 -0.30
N ILE A 24 -23.24 31.29 0.52
CA ILE A 24 -22.05 30.71 1.17
C ILE A 24 -21.10 30.18 0.10
N LYS A 25 -19.82 30.57 0.19
CA LYS A 25 -18.77 30.17 -0.77
C LYS A 25 -17.74 29.23 -0.16
N GLU A 26 -17.50 29.35 1.14
CA GLU A 26 -16.45 28.59 1.83
C GLU A 26 -17.00 27.96 3.11
N LEU A 27 -16.57 26.73 3.38
CA LEU A 27 -16.72 26.03 4.64
C LEU A 27 -15.33 25.84 5.24
N ILE A 28 -15.12 26.30 6.47
CA ILE A 28 -13.84 26.16 7.17
C ILE A 28 -14.03 25.24 8.36
N PHE A 29 -13.36 24.08 8.36
CA PHE A 29 -13.26 23.24 9.55
C PHE A 29 -12.30 23.87 10.55
N ALA A 30 -12.83 24.43 11.64
CA ALA A 30 -12.05 24.96 12.76
C ALA A 30 -11.80 23.91 13.86
N MET A 31 -12.66 22.88 13.96
CA MET A 31 -12.52 21.82 14.95
C MET A 31 -11.37 20.87 14.60
N GLN A 32 -10.41 20.74 15.52
CA GLN A 32 -9.27 19.83 15.34
C GLN A 32 -9.65 18.36 15.64
N ASN A 33 -10.53 18.14 16.62
CA ASN A 33 -10.92 16.80 17.10
C ASN A 33 -12.28 16.32 16.55
N ILE A 34 -12.55 16.56 15.27
CA ILE A 34 -13.73 15.98 14.61
C ILE A 34 -13.42 14.56 14.13
N ALA A 35 -14.31 13.61 14.43
CA ALA A 35 -14.18 12.25 13.92
C ALA A 35 -14.11 12.26 12.37
N PRO A 36 -13.19 11.53 11.73
CA PRO A 36 -13.04 11.51 10.27
C PRO A 36 -14.34 11.17 9.52
N SER A 37 -15.17 10.28 10.08
CA SER A 37 -16.49 9.93 9.57
C SER A 37 -17.43 11.15 9.49
N LYS A 38 -17.57 11.89 10.61
CA LYS A 38 -18.35 13.13 10.66
C LYS A 38 -17.77 14.20 9.75
N ARG A 39 -16.45 14.34 9.69
CA ARG A 39 -15.78 15.30 8.79
C ARG A 39 -16.15 15.03 7.34
N ARG A 40 -16.11 13.76 6.93
CA ARG A 40 -16.49 13.31 5.59
C ARG A 40 -17.97 13.59 5.31
N GLU A 41 -18.85 13.25 6.24
CA GLU A 41 -20.29 13.52 6.15
C GLU A 41 -20.57 15.03 5.90
N PHE A 42 -19.98 15.90 6.73
CA PHE A 42 -20.09 17.35 6.55
C PHE A 42 -19.47 17.80 5.22
N ALA A 43 -18.31 17.28 4.84
CA ALA A 43 -17.70 17.69 3.59
C ALA A 43 -18.58 17.31 2.38
N ASP A 44 -19.10 16.09 2.36
CA ASP A 44 -19.92 15.58 1.25
C ASP A 44 -21.23 16.37 1.12
N ALA A 45 -21.85 16.73 2.26
CA ALA A 45 -23.07 17.55 2.28
C ALA A 45 -22.87 18.95 1.68
N PHE A 46 -21.67 19.53 1.74
CA PHE A 46 -21.38 20.89 1.25
C PHE A 46 -20.74 20.90 -0.15
N LEU A 47 -19.94 19.89 -0.50
CA LEU A 47 -19.30 19.78 -1.82
C LEU A 47 -20.31 19.75 -2.98
N GLN A 48 -21.47 19.14 -2.77
CA GLN A 48 -22.55 19.12 -3.77
C GLN A 48 -23.08 20.53 -4.13
N TYR A 49 -22.83 21.55 -3.30
CA TYR A 49 -23.22 22.94 -3.54
C TYR A 49 -22.07 23.80 -4.09
N ASN A 50 -20.95 23.19 -4.50
CA ASN A 50 -19.77 23.89 -5.03
C ASN A 50 -19.15 24.87 -4.01
N ILE A 51 -19.24 24.53 -2.73
CA ILE A 51 -18.65 25.28 -1.63
C ILE A 51 -17.21 24.79 -1.45
N VAL A 52 -16.25 25.72 -1.42
CA VAL A 52 -14.84 25.39 -1.20
C VAL A 52 -14.64 25.01 0.26
N ILE A 53 -14.04 23.85 0.49
CA ILE A 53 -13.82 23.35 1.84
C ILE A 53 -12.35 23.56 2.23
N LYS A 54 -12.15 24.18 3.38
CA LYS A 54 -10.83 24.47 3.94
C LYS A 54 -10.71 23.93 5.35
N ASN A 55 -9.46 23.79 5.79
CA ASN A 55 -9.14 23.33 7.14
C ASN A 55 -8.18 24.30 7.82
N VAL A 56 -8.44 24.57 9.09
CA VAL A 56 -7.51 25.29 9.97
C VAL A 56 -6.42 24.31 10.41
N PRO A 57 -5.13 24.67 10.31
CA PRO A 57 -4.04 23.82 10.76
C PRO A 57 -4.08 23.67 12.29
N PRO A 58 -3.55 22.57 12.83
CA PRO A 58 -3.41 22.40 14.27
C PRO A 58 -2.52 23.51 14.88
N VAL A 59 -2.78 23.81 16.15
CA VAL A 59 -2.21 24.98 16.87
C VAL A 59 -0.68 24.97 16.90
N ASN A 60 -0.06 23.79 16.94
CA ASN A 60 1.39 23.64 16.91
C ASN A 60 2.05 24.11 15.59
N LEU A 61 1.27 24.31 14.53
CA LEU A 61 1.75 24.85 13.25
C LEU A 61 1.50 26.36 13.13
N TRP A 62 0.91 27.01 14.13
CA TRP A 62 0.62 28.45 14.09
C TRP A 62 1.90 29.25 14.25
N ILE A 63 2.12 30.21 13.35
CA ILE A 63 3.34 31.02 13.37
C ILE A 63 3.23 32.00 14.53
N ASN A 64 4.21 31.98 15.44
CA ASN A 64 4.22 32.81 16.66
C ASN A 64 3.01 32.60 17.57
N GLY A 65 2.35 31.43 17.51
CA GLY A 65 1.16 31.14 18.30
C GLY A 65 -0.13 31.78 17.76
N GLU A 66 -0.09 32.40 16.58
CA GLU A 66 -1.25 33.02 15.93
C GLU A 66 -1.59 32.35 14.60
N LEU A 67 -2.89 32.20 14.33
CA LEU A 67 -3.37 31.67 13.06
C LEU A 67 -3.28 32.75 11.97
N GLN A 68 -2.37 32.57 11.02
CA GLN A 68 -2.37 33.40 9.82
C GLN A 68 -3.34 32.82 8.79
N THR A 69 -4.08 33.70 8.10
CA THR A 69 -5.06 33.31 7.07
C THR A 69 -4.44 32.46 5.95
N LYS A 70 -3.17 32.69 5.62
CA LYS A 70 -2.41 31.90 4.63
C LYS A 70 -2.20 30.44 5.04
N GLN A 71 -2.36 30.11 6.32
CA GLN A 71 -2.20 28.74 6.82
C GLN A 71 -3.49 27.93 6.70
N ILE A 72 -4.63 28.59 6.43
CA ILE A 72 -5.90 27.93 6.14
C ILE A 72 -5.80 27.31 4.74
N ARG A 73 -5.74 25.98 4.68
CA ARG A 73 -5.52 25.23 3.44
C ARG A 73 -6.79 24.59 2.91
N ASN A 74 -6.89 24.43 1.60
CA ASN A 74 -7.94 23.61 0.99
C ASN A 74 -7.84 22.17 1.53
N ILE A 75 -8.99 21.55 1.77
CA ILE A 75 -9.03 20.14 2.15
C ILE A 75 -8.61 19.29 0.95
N LYS A 76 -7.78 18.28 1.20
CA LYS A 76 -7.39 17.34 0.16
C LYS A 76 -8.33 16.13 0.17
N VAL A 77 -8.35 15.36 -0.91
CA VAL A 77 -9.21 14.18 -1.00
C VAL A 77 -8.79 13.11 0.02
N GLU A 78 -7.50 13.01 0.30
CA GLU A 78 -6.91 12.12 1.29
C GLU A 78 -7.46 12.43 2.68
N ASP A 79 -7.58 13.71 3.05
CA ASP A 79 -8.16 14.14 4.35
C ASP A 79 -9.61 13.64 4.53
N LEU A 80 -10.34 13.45 3.43
CA LEU A 80 -11.71 12.93 3.45
C LEU A 80 -11.75 11.41 3.44
N LEU A 81 -10.74 10.74 2.86
CA LEU A 81 -10.64 9.29 2.83
C LEU A 81 -9.99 8.71 4.09
N MET A 82 -9.33 9.55 4.89
CA MET A 82 -8.80 9.20 6.20
C MET A 82 -9.86 8.52 7.07
N ARG A 83 -9.38 7.57 7.85
CA ARG A 83 -10.13 6.88 8.88
C ARG A 83 -9.61 7.30 10.25
N GLU A 84 -10.25 6.81 11.29
CA GLU A 84 -9.76 7.00 12.65
C GLU A 84 -8.33 6.42 12.75
N PRO A 85 -7.34 7.22 13.19
CA PRO A 85 -5.98 6.77 13.38
C PRO A 85 -5.94 5.54 14.28
N ILE A 86 -5.02 4.64 13.99
CA ILE A 86 -4.82 3.45 14.80
C ILE A 86 -4.09 3.85 16.09
N ILE A 87 -4.62 3.41 17.22
CA ILE A 87 -3.92 3.50 18.50
C ILE A 87 -3.04 2.25 18.58
N LEU A 88 -1.77 2.41 18.25
CA LEU A 88 -0.78 1.33 18.37
C LEU A 88 -0.32 1.20 19.82
N GLU A 89 -0.03 -0.04 20.23
CA GLU A 89 0.80 -0.28 21.40
C GLU A 89 2.26 0.01 21.05
N LYS A 90 2.61 1.30 21.07
CA LYS A 90 3.94 1.81 20.69
C LYS A 90 5.09 1.06 21.36
N ASN A 91 4.88 0.45 22.53
CA ASN A 91 5.93 -0.24 23.27
C ASN A 91 6.47 -1.48 22.55
N ILE A 92 5.61 -2.33 21.96
CA ILE A 92 6.05 -3.60 21.33
C ILE A 92 6.89 -3.33 20.07
N VAL A 93 6.45 -2.40 19.22
CA VAL A 93 7.19 -2.01 18.01
C VAL A 93 8.53 -1.36 18.36
N LEU A 94 8.55 -0.47 19.36
CA LEU A 94 9.78 0.16 19.81
C LEU A 94 10.76 -0.87 20.39
N GLU A 95 10.29 -1.80 21.21
CA GLU A 95 11.12 -2.85 21.82
C GLU A 95 11.70 -3.80 20.78
N GLN A 96 10.91 -4.26 19.80
CA GLN A 96 11.38 -5.16 18.75
C GLN A 96 12.50 -4.55 17.89
N ASN A 97 12.44 -3.23 17.63
CA ASN A 97 13.32 -2.56 16.67
C ASN A 97 14.47 -1.78 17.33
N ARG A 98 14.43 -1.59 18.66
CA ARG A 98 15.47 -0.88 19.41
C ARG A 98 16.78 -1.64 19.37
N ASP A 99 17.88 -0.92 19.19
CA ASP A 99 19.25 -1.45 19.18
C ASP A 99 19.51 -2.55 18.13
N LYS A 100 18.60 -2.74 17.17
CA LYS A 100 18.72 -3.69 16.07
C LYS A 100 19.38 -3.10 14.84
N ILE A 101 20.08 -3.93 14.09
CA ILE A 101 20.47 -3.63 12.71
C ILE A 101 19.35 -4.05 11.78
N ILE A 102 18.78 -3.11 11.03
CA ILE A 102 17.57 -3.32 10.23
C ILE A 102 17.84 -3.00 8.77
N LEU A 103 17.53 -3.92 7.87
CA LEU A 103 17.58 -3.72 6.41
C LEU A 103 16.18 -3.46 5.86
N VAL A 104 16.01 -2.33 5.18
CA VAL A 104 14.79 -2.01 4.40
C VAL A 104 15.14 -2.07 2.93
N THR A 105 14.53 -3.01 2.19
CA THR A 105 14.68 -3.09 0.72
C THR A 105 13.48 -2.43 0.04
N GLY A 106 13.71 -1.81 -1.12
CA GLY A 106 12.70 -0.95 -1.74
C GLY A 106 12.53 0.34 -0.93
N ALA A 107 13.61 0.78 -0.28
CA ALA A 107 13.59 1.90 0.66
C ALA A 107 13.11 3.20 0.01
N ALA A 108 13.34 3.40 -1.29
CA ALA A 108 12.91 4.59 -1.99
C ALA A 108 11.44 4.53 -2.46
N GLY A 109 10.79 3.38 -2.33
CA GLY A 109 9.35 3.21 -2.62
C GLY A 109 8.46 3.89 -1.58
N SER A 110 7.18 4.08 -1.90
CA SER A 110 6.21 4.74 -1.00
C SER A 110 6.06 4.05 0.37
N ILE A 111 6.13 2.72 0.41
CA ILE A 111 6.05 1.94 1.66
C ILE A 111 7.41 1.88 2.36
N GLY A 112 8.48 1.54 1.63
CA GLY A 112 9.82 1.44 2.20
C GLY A 112 10.31 2.75 2.81
N SER A 113 10.03 3.89 2.18
CA SER A 113 10.45 5.20 2.69
C SER A 113 9.74 5.60 3.98
N GLU A 114 8.46 5.25 4.12
CA GLU A 114 7.72 5.49 5.35
C GLU A 114 8.12 4.51 6.46
N ILE A 115 8.31 3.22 6.16
CA ILE A 115 8.89 2.26 7.12
C ILE A 115 10.23 2.80 7.64
N SER A 116 11.08 3.29 6.74
CA SER A 116 12.38 3.88 7.10
C SER A 116 12.24 5.06 8.04
N ARG A 117 11.31 5.99 7.76
CA ARG A 117 11.03 7.15 8.63
C ARG A 117 10.53 6.73 10.02
N GLN A 118 9.66 5.74 10.09
CA GLN A 118 9.13 5.24 11.37
C GLN A 118 10.21 4.49 12.18
N LEU A 119 11.07 3.71 11.52
CA LEU A 119 12.19 3.02 12.17
C LEU A 119 13.25 3.99 12.71
N MET A 120 13.47 5.14 12.07
CA MET A 120 14.33 6.19 12.61
C MET A 120 13.88 6.69 14.00
N HIS A 121 12.57 6.65 14.29
CA HIS A 121 12.00 6.97 15.61
C HIS A 121 12.08 5.81 16.62
N CYS A 122 12.47 4.60 16.20
CA CYS A 122 12.53 3.42 17.06
C CYS A 122 13.88 3.23 17.78
N ASN A 123 14.84 4.15 17.60
CA ASN A 123 16.20 4.02 18.13
C ASN A 123 16.86 2.69 17.73
N SER A 124 16.71 2.29 16.47
CA SER A 124 17.47 1.17 15.89
C SER A 124 18.96 1.51 15.88
N LYS A 125 19.81 0.49 16.07
CA LYS A 125 21.28 0.64 16.08
C LYS A 125 21.82 1.09 14.73
N LYS A 126 21.35 0.49 13.65
CA LYS A 126 21.66 0.91 12.28
C LYS A 126 20.53 0.54 11.32
N LEU A 127 20.16 1.47 10.45
CA LEU A 127 19.15 1.30 9.41
C LEU A 127 19.83 1.30 8.03
N ILE A 128 19.72 0.20 7.31
CA ILE A 128 20.25 0.05 5.95
C ILE A 128 19.11 0.27 4.96
N LEU A 129 19.24 1.31 4.14
CA LEU A 129 18.26 1.73 3.15
C LEU A 129 18.71 1.28 1.76
N LEU A 130 18.10 0.22 1.24
CA LEU A 130 18.50 -0.41 -0.01
C LEU A 130 17.43 -0.20 -1.09
N ASP A 131 17.84 0.36 -2.23
CA ASP A 131 17.01 0.48 -3.43
C ASP A 131 17.88 0.47 -4.69
N GLN A 132 17.29 0.19 -5.86
CA GLN A 132 17.95 0.32 -7.15
C GLN A 132 17.68 1.69 -7.81
N ALA A 133 16.62 2.38 -7.39
CA ALA A 133 16.22 3.66 -7.95
C ALA A 133 17.07 4.79 -7.33
N GLU A 134 18.13 5.18 -8.04
CA GLU A 134 19.12 6.15 -7.57
C GLU A 134 18.49 7.48 -7.13
N THR A 135 17.71 8.12 -8.00
CA THR A 135 17.19 9.46 -7.71
C THR A 135 16.18 9.46 -6.56
N PRO A 136 15.16 8.56 -6.52
CA PRO A 136 14.27 8.46 -5.37
C PRO A 136 15.00 8.10 -4.06
N LEU A 137 16.07 7.30 -4.13
CA LEU A 137 16.85 6.94 -2.96
C LEU A 137 17.67 8.13 -2.42
N ASN A 138 18.21 8.96 -3.31
CA ASN A 138 18.86 10.22 -2.94
C ASN A 138 17.86 11.22 -2.31
N ASP A 139 16.65 11.32 -2.85
CA ASP A 139 15.61 12.18 -2.28
C ASP A 139 15.24 11.74 -0.84
N LEU A 140 15.13 10.43 -0.62
CA LEU A 140 14.92 9.87 0.72
C LEU A 140 16.09 10.20 1.65
N TYR A 141 17.34 10.01 1.19
CA TYR A 141 18.54 10.34 1.96
C TYR A 141 18.53 11.79 2.44
N LEU A 142 18.29 12.74 1.52
CA LEU A 142 18.26 14.16 1.84
C LEU A 142 17.13 14.49 2.82
N ASN A 143 15.95 13.90 2.63
CA ASN A 143 14.81 14.10 3.52
C ASN A 143 15.09 13.61 4.95
N LEU A 144 15.62 12.39 5.09
CA LEU A 144 15.91 11.81 6.40
C LEU A 144 17.06 12.54 7.09
N LYS A 145 18.13 12.86 6.37
CA LYS A 145 19.27 13.62 6.92
C LYS A 145 18.87 15.02 7.39
N HIS A 146 17.96 15.68 6.69
CA HIS A 146 17.42 16.97 7.14
C HIS A 146 16.54 16.83 8.39
N THR A 147 15.80 15.72 8.50
CA THR A 147 14.82 15.50 9.58
C THR A 147 15.46 14.97 10.87
N PHE A 148 16.52 14.16 10.75
CA PHE A 148 17.17 13.46 11.86
C PHE A 148 18.65 13.86 11.94
N THR A 149 19.03 14.58 12.99
CA THR A 149 20.40 15.09 13.18
C THR A 149 21.43 13.98 13.37
N ASP A 150 21.00 12.81 13.85
CA ASP A 150 21.81 11.62 14.09
C ASP A 150 21.75 10.60 12.93
N PHE A 151 21.21 11.01 11.76
CA PHE A 151 21.09 10.14 10.59
C PHE A 151 22.43 9.50 10.20
N SER A 152 23.51 10.29 10.16
CA SER A 152 24.83 9.81 9.72
C SER A 152 25.43 8.74 10.64
N ASP A 153 25.00 8.66 11.89
CA ASP A 153 25.46 7.66 12.84
C ASP A 153 24.61 6.38 12.78
N ARG A 154 23.33 6.52 12.41
CA ARG A 154 22.31 5.46 12.51
C ARG A 154 21.79 4.92 11.18
N ALA A 155 22.15 5.49 10.04
CA ALA A 155 21.61 5.06 8.76
C ALA A 155 22.66 5.01 7.65
N GLU A 156 22.46 4.08 6.72
CA GLU A 156 23.34 3.88 5.57
C GLU A 156 22.50 3.62 4.32
N VAL A 157 22.87 4.25 3.21
CA VAL A 157 22.12 4.18 1.95
C VAL A 157 22.90 3.36 0.94
N LEU A 158 22.26 2.35 0.36
CA LEU A 158 22.88 1.41 -0.56
C LEU A 158 22.10 1.32 -1.87
N LEU A 159 22.76 1.73 -2.96
CA LEU A 159 22.27 1.47 -4.30
C LEU A 159 22.54 0.01 -4.67
N ALA A 160 21.48 -0.80 -4.81
CA ALA A 160 21.60 -2.21 -5.18
C ALA A 160 20.28 -2.80 -5.71
N ASN A 161 20.40 -3.80 -6.59
CA ASN A 161 19.28 -4.62 -7.03
C ASN A 161 19.19 -5.88 -6.16
N VAL A 162 18.01 -6.15 -5.61
CA VAL A 162 17.72 -7.32 -4.76
C VAL A 162 17.88 -8.66 -5.48
N THR A 163 17.86 -8.67 -6.81
CA THR A 163 18.08 -9.88 -7.62
C THR A 163 19.56 -10.23 -7.78
N ASN A 164 20.48 -9.33 -7.40
CA ASN A 164 21.91 -9.59 -7.46
C ASN A 164 22.36 -10.36 -6.21
N GLU A 165 22.43 -11.68 -6.32
CA GLU A 165 22.77 -12.57 -5.21
C GLU A 165 24.10 -12.22 -4.54
N ARG A 166 25.18 -11.99 -5.32
CA ARG A 166 26.50 -11.66 -4.77
C ARG A 166 26.48 -10.34 -3.99
N ARG A 167 25.73 -9.35 -4.49
CA ARG A 167 25.58 -8.06 -3.83
C ARG A 167 24.77 -8.20 -2.54
N MET A 168 23.68 -8.98 -2.55
CA MET A 168 22.89 -9.23 -1.35
C MET A 168 23.71 -10.02 -0.33
N GLU A 169 24.50 -11.01 -0.75
CA GLU A 169 25.38 -11.73 0.16
C GLU A 169 26.34 -10.80 0.88
N TRP A 170 27.04 -9.94 0.13
CA TRP A 170 27.92 -8.93 0.71
C TRP A 170 27.20 -8.00 1.70
N VAL A 171 25.96 -7.58 1.40
CA VAL A 171 25.16 -6.74 2.31
C VAL A 171 24.92 -7.47 3.63
N PHE A 172 24.52 -8.74 3.58
CA PHE A 172 24.24 -9.52 4.79
C PHE A 172 25.52 -9.85 5.56
N ASP A 173 26.60 -10.22 4.88
CA ASP A 173 27.93 -10.45 5.47
C ASP A 173 28.46 -9.21 6.22
N HIS A 174 28.36 -8.05 5.57
CA HIS A 174 28.97 -6.80 6.03
C HIS A 174 28.16 -6.15 7.15
N PHE A 175 26.83 -6.02 6.96
CA PHE A 175 25.97 -5.30 7.90
C PHE A 175 25.38 -6.22 8.98
N LYS A 176 25.24 -7.52 8.70
CA LYS A 176 24.63 -8.50 9.60
C LYS A 176 23.26 -8.04 10.13
N PRO A 177 22.29 -7.77 9.24
CA PRO A 177 20.97 -7.33 9.65
C PRO A 177 20.31 -8.38 10.54
N GLU A 178 19.62 -7.94 11.58
CA GLU A 178 18.83 -8.78 12.48
C GLU A 178 17.36 -8.82 12.03
N ILE A 179 16.88 -7.74 11.40
CA ILE A 179 15.52 -7.64 10.87
C ILE A 179 15.57 -7.16 9.43
N VAL A 180 14.77 -7.77 8.57
CA VAL A 180 14.59 -7.35 7.17
C VAL A 180 13.14 -6.96 6.93
N TYR A 181 12.90 -5.73 6.47
CA TYR A 181 11.62 -5.30 5.90
C TYR A 181 11.73 -5.26 4.37
N HIS A 182 11.06 -6.19 3.70
CA HIS A 182 11.14 -6.38 2.26
C HIS A 182 9.97 -5.70 1.52
N ALA A 183 10.21 -4.47 1.04
CA ALA A 183 9.25 -3.68 0.27
C ALA A 183 9.62 -3.52 -1.22
N ALA A 184 10.74 -4.11 -1.68
CA ALA A 184 11.15 -4.08 -3.08
C ALA A 184 10.26 -5.01 -3.92
N ALA A 185 9.48 -4.44 -4.84
CA ALA A 185 8.66 -5.17 -5.79
C ALA A 185 8.24 -4.28 -6.96
N TYR A 186 7.92 -4.90 -8.10
CA TYR A 186 7.12 -4.24 -9.13
C TYR A 186 5.63 -4.46 -8.87
N LYS A 187 4.87 -3.36 -8.89
CA LYS A 187 3.46 -3.33 -8.46
C LYS A 187 2.44 -2.92 -9.54
N HIS A 188 2.88 -2.34 -10.66
CA HIS A 188 1.97 -1.76 -11.65
C HIS A 188 1.39 -2.87 -12.54
N VAL A 189 0.13 -3.25 -12.28
CA VAL A 189 -0.54 -4.35 -12.98
C VAL A 189 -0.40 -4.27 -14.51
N PRO A 190 -0.75 -3.17 -15.20
CA PRO A 190 -0.64 -3.13 -16.66
C PRO A 190 0.79 -3.37 -17.17
N MET A 191 1.79 -2.78 -16.51
CA MET A 191 3.19 -2.96 -16.90
C MET A 191 3.66 -4.40 -16.66
N MET A 192 3.17 -5.07 -15.62
CA MET A 192 3.55 -6.46 -15.31
C MET A 192 2.82 -7.48 -16.18
N GLU A 193 1.65 -7.13 -16.71
CA GLU A 193 1.04 -7.90 -17.81
C GLU A 193 1.88 -7.83 -19.09
N GLU A 194 2.48 -6.68 -19.38
CA GLU A 194 3.37 -6.52 -20.55
C GLU A 194 4.78 -7.10 -20.32
N SER A 195 5.25 -7.11 -19.07
CA SER A 195 6.58 -7.58 -18.68
C SER A 195 6.58 -8.69 -17.61
N PRO A 196 5.96 -9.88 -17.85
CA PRO A 196 5.93 -10.97 -16.89
C PRO A 196 7.29 -11.47 -16.42
N VAL A 197 8.27 -11.53 -17.32
CA VAL A 197 9.64 -11.96 -17.00
C VAL A 197 10.26 -11.08 -15.91
N GLU A 198 10.08 -9.77 -16.00
CA GLU A 198 10.59 -8.82 -15.01
C GLU A 198 9.80 -8.88 -13.69
N ALA A 199 8.49 -9.08 -13.77
CA ALA A 199 7.66 -9.32 -12.59
C ALA A 199 8.18 -10.54 -11.79
N VAL A 200 8.44 -11.66 -12.48
CA VAL A 200 8.97 -12.88 -11.87
C VAL A 200 10.37 -12.64 -11.31
N ARG A 201 11.27 -12.05 -12.09
CA ARG A 201 12.66 -11.80 -11.71
C ARG A 201 12.75 -11.02 -10.39
N VAL A 202 11.96 -9.94 -10.25
CA VAL A 202 12.02 -9.10 -9.06
C VAL A 202 11.16 -9.66 -7.94
N ASN A 203 9.86 -9.92 -8.18
CA ASN A 203 8.94 -10.25 -7.11
C ASN A 203 9.17 -11.67 -6.56
N VAL A 204 9.53 -12.63 -7.41
CA VAL A 204 9.78 -14.03 -6.99
C VAL A 204 11.26 -14.22 -6.63
N PHE A 205 12.16 -14.03 -7.60
CA PHE A 205 13.57 -14.35 -7.38
C PHE A 205 14.29 -13.31 -6.51
N GLY A 206 13.91 -12.03 -6.57
CA GLY A 206 14.40 -11.04 -5.61
C GLY A 206 14.01 -11.39 -4.16
N THR A 207 12.78 -11.85 -3.93
CA THR A 207 12.36 -12.37 -2.62
C THR A 207 13.18 -13.60 -2.24
N GLN A 208 13.33 -14.57 -3.15
CA GLN A 208 14.09 -15.79 -2.90
C GLN A 208 15.55 -15.50 -2.51
N THR A 209 16.22 -14.61 -3.23
CA THR A 209 17.61 -14.19 -2.94
C THR A 209 17.74 -13.65 -1.53
N LEU A 210 16.87 -12.73 -1.14
CA LEU A 210 16.89 -12.12 0.19
C LEU A 210 16.55 -13.13 1.28
N SER A 211 15.55 -13.99 1.08
CA SER A 211 15.19 -15.02 2.05
C SER A 211 16.32 -16.04 2.27
N LYS A 212 16.97 -16.49 1.19
CA LYS A 212 18.13 -17.41 1.28
C LYS A 212 19.32 -16.77 2.00
N ALA A 213 19.58 -15.47 1.77
CA ALA A 213 20.61 -14.73 2.50
C ALA A 213 20.25 -14.58 3.99
N ALA A 214 18.98 -14.26 4.27
CA ALA A 214 18.48 -14.13 5.64
C ALA A 214 18.66 -15.40 6.48
N ILE A 215 18.36 -16.56 5.88
CA ILE A 215 18.58 -17.88 6.53
C ILE A 215 20.05 -18.11 6.83
N ARG A 216 20.93 -17.94 5.83
CA ARG A 216 22.37 -18.17 5.97
C ARG A 216 23.01 -17.29 7.05
N HIS A 217 22.48 -16.09 7.22
CA HIS A 217 22.95 -15.10 8.20
C HIS A 217 22.18 -15.10 9.51
N ASN A 218 21.26 -16.05 9.73
CA ASN A 218 20.45 -16.16 10.95
C ASN A 218 19.71 -14.86 11.31
N VAL A 219 19.15 -14.17 10.32
CA VAL A 219 18.26 -13.02 10.54
C VAL A 219 17.13 -13.45 11.49
N GLU A 220 16.81 -12.64 12.49
CA GLU A 220 15.78 -12.93 13.48
C GLU A 220 14.39 -12.91 12.82
N LYS A 221 14.08 -11.82 12.09
CA LYS A 221 12.78 -11.61 11.45
C LYS A 221 12.89 -11.09 10.02
N PHE A 222 12.12 -11.69 9.13
CA PHE A 222 11.98 -11.26 7.74
C PHE A 222 10.50 -10.92 7.48
N VAL A 223 10.20 -9.64 7.29
CA VAL A 223 8.84 -9.13 7.06
C VAL A 223 8.67 -8.80 5.58
N MET A 224 7.90 -9.62 4.86
CA MET A 224 7.57 -9.39 3.46
C MET A 224 6.28 -8.59 3.31
N ILE A 225 6.35 -7.48 2.57
CA ILE A 225 5.16 -6.73 2.15
C ILE A 225 4.55 -7.42 0.93
N SER A 226 3.29 -7.83 1.07
CA SER A 226 2.45 -8.39 0.02
C SER A 226 1.21 -7.51 -0.21
N THR A 227 0.22 -8.01 -0.94
CA THR A 227 -0.92 -7.23 -1.45
C THR A 227 -2.18 -8.08 -1.50
N ASP A 228 -3.35 -7.43 -1.42
CA ASP A 228 -4.65 -8.04 -1.70
C ASP A 228 -4.72 -8.77 -3.05
N LYS A 229 -3.94 -8.33 -4.05
CA LYS A 229 -3.93 -8.92 -5.41
C LYS A 229 -3.29 -10.31 -5.46
N ALA A 230 -2.61 -10.74 -4.39
CA ALA A 230 -2.11 -12.10 -4.25
C ALA A 230 -3.23 -13.11 -3.92
N VAL A 231 -4.41 -12.63 -3.49
CA VAL A 231 -5.58 -13.48 -3.21
C VAL A 231 -6.34 -13.74 -4.51
N LYS A 232 -6.42 -15.02 -4.91
CA LYS A 232 -7.03 -15.47 -6.19
C LYS A 232 -6.62 -14.53 -7.33
N PRO A 233 -5.32 -14.47 -7.65
CA PRO A 233 -4.78 -13.42 -8.49
C PRO A 233 -5.43 -13.44 -9.87
N THR A 234 -5.63 -12.26 -10.47
CA THR A 234 -6.13 -12.15 -11.85
C THR A 234 -5.15 -11.50 -12.81
N ASN A 235 -3.93 -11.29 -12.32
CA ASN A 235 -2.85 -10.65 -13.05
C ASN A 235 -1.50 -11.21 -12.63
N VAL A 236 -0.50 -11.01 -13.48
CA VAL A 236 0.87 -11.47 -13.31
C VAL A 236 1.50 -10.87 -12.05
N MET A 237 1.25 -9.60 -11.75
CA MET A 237 1.78 -8.96 -10.53
C MET A 237 1.29 -9.66 -9.25
N GLY A 238 -0.02 -9.91 -9.15
CA GLY A 238 -0.61 -10.65 -8.05
C GLY A 238 -0.11 -12.08 -7.96
N ALA A 239 -0.03 -12.78 -9.11
CA ALA A 239 0.47 -14.15 -9.17
C ALA A 239 1.92 -14.27 -8.69
N THR A 240 2.81 -13.37 -9.12
CA THR A 240 4.21 -13.36 -8.67
C THR A 240 4.35 -13.08 -7.18
N LYS A 241 3.54 -12.18 -6.61
CA LYS A 241 3.48 -11.97 -5.15
C LYS A 241 2.95 -13.20 -4.42
N ARG A 242 1.94 -13.89 -4.97
CA ARG A 242 1.44 -15.14 -4.39
C ARG A 242 2.51 -16.24 -4.38
N ILE A 243 3.30 -16.38 -5.43
CA ILE A 243 4.41 -17.33 -5.47
C ILE A 243 5.50 -16.97 -4.44
N ALA A 244 5.80 -15.68 -4.28
CA ALA A 244 6.74 -15.22 -3.25
C ALA A 244 6.27 -15.58 -1.83
N GLU A 245 4.96 -15.45 -1.55
CA GLU A 245 4.37 -15.92 -0.30
C GLU A 245 4.50 -17.43 -0.13
N MET A 246 4.12 -18.21 -1.15
CA MET A 246 4.21 -19.67 -1.12
C MET A 246 5.65 -20.14 -0.86
N PHE A 247 6.64 -19.47 -1.46
CA PHE A 247 8.05 -19.75 -1.23
C PHE A 247 8.43 -19.51 0.24
N ILE A 248 8.09 -18.33 0.77
CA ILE A 248 8.37 -17.99 2.17
C ILE A 248 7.66 -18.93 3.14
N GLN A 249 6.42 -19.31 2.87
CA GLN A 249 5.66 -20.23 3.69
C GLN A 249 6.28 -21.62 3.73
N GLY A 250 6.76 -22.12 2.58
CA GLY A 250 7.44 -23.40 2.50
C GLY A 250 8.73 -23.46 3.32
N LEU A 251 9.41 -22.33 3.56
CA LEU A 251 10.61 -22.29 4.41
C LEU A 251 10.32 -22.61 5.89
N HIS A 252 9.07 -22.47 6.34
CA HIS A 252 8.71 -22.82 7.72
C HIS A 252 8.66 -24.33 7.96
N GLU A 253 8.54 -25.15 6.91
CA GLU A 253 8.50 -26.61 7.05
C GLU A 253 9.85 -27.21 7.49
N ASP A 254 10.95 -26.47 7.30
CA ASP A 254 12.29 -26.88 7.75
C ASP A 254 12.58 -26.34 9.17
N ASN A 255 12.52 -27.24 10.15
CA ASN A 255 12.82 -26.94 11.56
C ASN A 255 14.25 -26.45 11.82
N GLN A 256 15.17 -26.54 10.85
CA GLN A 256 16.52 -25.99 10.95
C GLN A 256 16.56 -24.47 10.72
N ILE A 257 15.54 -23.92 10.05
CA ILE A 257 15.45 -22.49 9.75
C ILE A 257 14.99 -21.73 11.00
N LYS A 258 15.88 -20.88 11.52
CA LYS A 258 15.61 -20.03 12.69
C LYS A 258 14.95 -18.70 12.34
N THR A 259 15.11 -18.24 11.10
CA THR A 259 14.54 -16.96 10.65
C THR A 259 13.03 -17.02 10.65
N LYS A 260 12.39 -16.10 11.37
CA LYS A 260 10.94 -15.98 11.40
C LYS A 260 10.46 -15.17 10.20
N PHE A 261 9.81 -15.85 9.26
CA PHE A 261 9.23 -15.20 8.10
C PHE A 261 7.79 -14.78 8.33
N ILE A 262 7.51 -13.51 8.11
CA ILE A 262 6.23 -12.85 8.36
C ILE A 262 5.79 -12.20 7.06
N THR A 263 4.53 -12.38 6.68
CA THR A 263 3.95 -11.74 5.49
C THR A 263 2.82 -10.82 5.89
N THR A 264 2.69 -9.66 5.25
CA THR A 264 1.56 -8.74 5.46
C THR A 264 0.83 -8.50 4.14
N ARG A 265 -0.51 -8.57 4.12
CA ARG A 265 -1.34 -8.18 2.97
C ARG A 265 -2.23 -7.01 3.34
N PHE A 266 -2.25 -6.03 2.44
CA PHE A 266 -3.18 -4.90 2.50
C PHE A 266 -3.46 -4.40 1.08
N GLY A 267 -4.50 -3.58 0.97
CA GLY A 267 -4.96 -3.03 -0.31
C GLY A 267 -4.26 -1.73 -0.71
N ASN A 268 -4.97 -0.87 -1.44
CA ASN A 268 -4.39 0.37 -1.93
C ASN A 268 -4.05 1.33 -0.80
N VAL A 269 -3.01 2.12 -1.05
CA VAL A 269 -2.53 3.13 -0.11
C VAL A 269 -2.59 4.50 -0.76
N LEU A 270 -3.17 5.47 -0.04
CA LEU A 270 -3.45 6.82 -0.51
C LEU A 270 -2.18 7.55 -0.92
N GLY A 271 -2.22 8.21 -2.08
CA GLY A 271 -1.13 9.05 -2.57
C GLY A 271 0.15 8.31 -2.94
N SER A 272 0.13 6.97 -3.04
CA SER A 272 1.32 6.22 -3.45
C SER A 272 1.72 6.51 -4.90
N ASN A 273 3.01 6.35 -5.22
CA ASN A 273 3.55 6.67 -6.55
C ASN A 273 2.80 5.90 -7.65
N GLY A 274 2.41 6.63 -8.71
CA GLY A 274 1.68 6.11 -9.86
C GLY A 274 0.28 5.57 -9.54
N SER A 275 -0.35 6.00 -8.45
CA SER A 275 -1.73 5.64 -8.10
C SER A 275 -2.77 6.55 -8.76
N VAL A 276 -4.05 6.22 -8.57
CA VAL A 276 -5.19 6.90 -9.22
C VAL A 276 -5.35 8.36 -8.79
N ILE A 277 -5.01 8.70 -7.55
CA ILE A 277 -5.18 10.07 -7.02
C ILE A 277 -4.23 11.06 -7.74
N PRO A 278 -2.90 10.82 -7.81
CA PRO A 278 -2.00 11.65 -8.60
C PRO A 278 -2.42 11.77 -10.08
N LEU A 279 -2.92 10.68 -10.68
CA LEU A 279 -3.42 10.70 -12.06
C LEU A 279 -4.61 11.64 -12.22
N PHE A 280 -5.62 11.54 -11.36
CA PHE A 280 -6.80 12.40 -11.40
C PHE A 280 -6.44 13.85 -11.13
N GLN A 281 -5.52 14.10 -10.20
CA GLN A 281 -5.05 15.45 -9.94
C GLN A 281 -4.43 16.07 -11.19
N LYS A 282 -3.52 15.35 -11.86
CA LYS A 282 -2.91 15.79 -13.11
C LYS A 282 -3.94 16.02 -14.21
N GLN A 283 -4.87 15.08 -14.42
CA GLN A 283 -5.95 15.22 -15.40
C GLN A 283 -6.82 16.44 -15.13
N ILE A 284 -7.14 16.72 -13.86
CA ILE A 284 -7.93 17.89 -13.48
C ILE A 284 -7.16 19.19 -13.74
N GLU A 285 -5.87 19.23 -13.39
CA GLU A 285 -4.98 20.37 -13.65
C GLU A 285 -4.82 20.65 -15.16
N GLU A 286 -4.87 19.60 -15.99
CA GLU A 286 -4.82 19.68 -17.46
C GLU A 286 -6.18 20.01 -18.12
N GLY A 287 -7.27 20.11 -17.33
CA GLY A 287 -8.61 20.45 -17.83
C GLY A 287 -9.52 19.26 -18.18
N GLY A 288 -9.07 18.04 -17.89
CA GLY A 288 -9.81 16.79 -18.12
C GLY A 288 -9.69 16.24 -19.54
N PRO A 289 -10.43 15.15 -19.86
CA PRO A 289 -11.34 14.42 -18.98
C PRO A 289 -10.59 13.63 -17.89
N VAL A 290 -11.29 13.32 -16.80
CA VAL A 290 -10.82 12.34 -15.82
C VAL A 290 -11.21 10.94 -16.28
N THR A 291 -10.26 10.01 -16.33
CA THR A 291 -10.51 8.67 -16.87
C THR A 291 -10.76 7.64 -15.76
N VAL A 292 -11.92 7.01 -15.77
CA VAL A 292 -12.29 5.94 -14.82
C VAL A 292 -12.42 4.65 -15.61
N THR A 293 -11.86 3.54 -15.13
CA THR A 293 -11.86 2.29 -15.91
C THR A 293 -13.26 1.68 -16.01
N HIS A 294 -14.03 1.66 -14.93
CA HIS A 294 -15.40 1.13 -14.93
C HIS A 294 -16.28 1.86 -13.90
N PRO A 295 -17.58 2.10 -14.16
CA PRO A 295 -18.47 2.82 -13.23
C PRO A 295 -18.59 2.16 -11.85
N GLU A 296 -18.58 0.83 -11.81
CA GLU A 296 -18.74 0.04 -10.58
C GLU A 296 -17.43 -0.32 -9.88
N ILE A 297 -16.27 0.13 -10.39
CA ILE A 297 -14.98 -0.26 -9.80
C ILE A 297 -14.80 0.35 -8.41
N THR A 298 -14.42 -0.48 -7.44
CA THR A 298 -14.14 -0.04 -6.07
C THR A 298 -12.75 -0.47 -5.62
N ARG A 299 -12.17 0.32 -4.72
CA ARG A 299 -10.90 -0.01 -4.05
C ARG A 299 -10.97 0.31 -2.57
N TYR A 300 -10.24 -0.47 -1.77
CA TYR A 300 -10.01 -0.16 -0.39
C TYR A 300 -8.80 0.75 -0.24
N PHE A 301 -8.86 1.70 0.70
CA PHE A 301 -7.79 2.67 0.91
C PHE A 301 -7.43 2.75 2.39
N MET A 302 -6.14 2.90 2.65
CA MET A 302 -5.60 3.34 3.93
C MET A 302 -4.47 4.35 3.70
N THR A 303 -4.02 5.04 4.73
CA THR A 303 -2.89 5.98 4.59
C THR A 303 -1.55 5.25 4.59
N ILE A 304 -0.51 5.85 3.99
CA ILE A 304 0.85 5.27 4.00
C ILE A 304 1.38 5.10 5.43
N PRO A 305 1.31 6.10 6.32
CA PRO A 305 1.75 5.94 7.71
C PRO A 305 1.02 4.82 8.44
N GLU A 306 -0.31 4.73 8.28
CA GLU A 306 -1.14 3.69 8.89
C GLU A 306 -0.77 2.28 8.39
N ALA A 307 -0.56 2.12 7.08
CA ALA A 307 -0.13 0.84 6.50
C ALA A 307 1.22 0.40 7.09
N CYS A 308 2.19 1.30 7.13
CA CYS A 308 3.53 1.00 7.62
C CYS A 308 3.53 0.72 9.13
N GLN A 309 2.69 1.42 9.89
CA GLN A 309 2.48 1.15 11.31
C GLN A 309 1.97 -0.28 11.54
N LEU A 310 0.96 -0.71 10.78
CA LEU A 310 0.46 -2.09 10.85
C LEU A 310 1.51 -3.12 10.40
N VAL A 311 2.35 -2.79 9.41
CA VAL A 311 3.49 -3.65 9.02
C VAL A 311 4.48 -3.82 10.15
N LEU A 312 4.84 -2.73 10.85
CA LEU A 312 5.76 -2.79 11.99
C LEU A 312 5.15 -3.59 13.15
N GLU A 313 3.87 -3.39 13.46
CA GLU A 313 3.13 -4.13 14.48
C GLU A 313 3.08 -5.64 14.16
N ALA A 314 2.72 -5.99 12.91
CA ALA A 314 2.72 -7.37 12.42
C ALA A 314 4.11 -8.02 12.51
N GLY A 315 5.15 -7.26 12.13
CA GLY A 315 6.54 -7.69 12.28
C GLY A 315 6.93 -7.96 13.73
N ALA A 316 6.46 -7.13 14.66
CA ALA A 316 6.75 -7.29 16.08
C ALA A 316 6.00 -8.48 16.71
N MET A 317 4.74 -8.71 16.34
CA MET A 317 3.96 -9.83 16.89
C MET A 317 4.21 -11.19 16.23
N GLY A 318 4.66 -11.22 14.97
CA GLY A 318 4.80 -12.46 14.20
C GLY A 318 5.86 -13.40 14.75
N ASN A 319 5.57 -14.70 14.70
CA ASN A 319 6.41 -15.79 15.17
C ASN A 319 6.93 -16.70 14.05
N GLY A 320 6.56 -16.43 12.80
CA GLY A 320 6.94 -17.18 11.62
C GLY A 320 5.73 -17.88 11.00
N SER A 321 5.71 -17.97 9.67
CA SER A 321 4.65 -18.58 8.82
C SER A 321 3.34 -17.81 8.70
N GLU A 322 3.12 -16.74 9.49
CA GLU A 322 1.86 -16.01 9.44
C GLU A 322 1.75 -15.10 8.22
N ILE A 323 0.55 -15.06 7.65
CA ILE A 323 0.11 -13.99 6.75
C ILE A 323 -0.86 -13.09 7.50
N PHE A 324 -0.40 -11.90 7.87
CA PHE A 324 -1.22 -10.88 8.49
C PHE A 324 -2.04 -10.12 7.45
N LEU A 325 -3.31 -9.88 7.78
CA LEU A 325 -4.28 -9.15 6.96
C LEU A 325 -4.70 -7.88 7.71
N PHE A 326 -4.72 -6.74 7.02
CA PHE A 326 -5.06 -5.46 7.64
C PHE A 326 -6.47 -5.04 7.34
N ASP A 327 -7.19 -4.55 8.35
CA ASP A 327 -8.55 -4.06 8.17
C ASP A 327 -8.52 -2.81 7.28
N MET A 328 -8.94 -3.03 6.05
CA MET A 328 -9.00 -2.01 5.02
C MET A 328 -10.35 -1.31 4.97
N GLY A 329 -11.20 -1.41 6.00
CA GLY A 329 -12.47 -0.70 6.17
C GLY A 329 -13.40 -0.75 4.95
N ASN A 330 -14.20 0.29 4.74
CA ASN A 330 -15.16 0.30 3.63
C ASN A 330 -14.51 0.60 2.27
N PRO A 331 -14.93 -0.08 1.19
CA PRO A 331 -14.46 0.19 -0.16
C PRO A 331 -15.01 1.53 -0.67
N VAL A 332 -14.29 2.13 -1.63
CA VAL A 332 -14.64 3.42 -2.23
C VAL A 332 -14.80 3.23 -3.74
N LYS A 333 -15.93 3.68 -4.31
CA LYS A 333 -16.13 3.74 -5.76
C LYS A 333 -15.19 4.77 -6.37
N ILE A 334 -14.46 4.37 -7.41
CA ILE A 334 -13.47 5.24 -8.06
C ILE A 334 -14.14 6.41 -8.81
N VAL A 335 -15.34 6.21 -9.34
CA VAL A 335 -16.12 7.31 -9.93
C VAL A 335 -16.50 8.38 -8.90
N ASP A 336 -16.85 7.96 -7.68
CA ASP A 336 -17.19 8.91 -6.61
C ASP A 336 -15.95 9.66 -6.12
N LEU A 337 -14.80 8.98 -6.10
CA LEU A 337 -13.51 9.60 -5.87
C LEU A 337 -13.20 10.67 -6.93
N ALA A 338 -13.33 10.35 -8.22
CA ALA A 338 -13.13 11.29 -9.33
C ALA A 338 -14.04 12.54 -9.18
N ARG A 339 -15.34 12.33 -8.99
CA ARG A 339 -16.30 13.43 -8.79
C ARG A 339 -15.96 14.29 -7.58
N LYS A 340 -15.50 13.68 -6.49
CA LYS A 340 -15.09 14.40 -5.28
C LYS A 340 -13.85 15.25 -5.53
N MET A 341 -12.85 14.72 -6.22
CA MET A 341 -11.63 15.47 -6.58
C MET A 341 -11.94 16.66 -7.48
N ILE A 342 -12.79 16.50 -8.51
CA ILE A 342 -13.21 17.61 -9.38
C ILE A 342 -13.86 18.73 -8.56
N ARG A 343 -14.77 18.38 -7.62
CA ARG A 343 -15.43 19.36 -6.74
C ARG A 343 -14.47 20.07 -5.80
N LEU A 344 -13.49 19.34 -5.26
CA LEU A 344 -12.45 19.90 -4.38
C LEU A 344 -11.56 20.91 -5.12
N SER A 345 -11.38 20.76 -6.42
CA SER A 345 -10.71 21.73 -7.28
C SER A 345 -11.60 22.93 -7.66
N GLY A 346 -12.82 23.03 -7.11
CA GLY A 346 -13.77 24.12 -7.38
C GLY A 346 -14.53 23.99 -8.69
N LEU A 347 -14.45 22.83 -9.36
CA LEU A 347 -15.03 22.53 -10.66
C LEU A 347 -16.25 21.61 -10.53
N LYS A 348 -17.12 21.61 -11.55
CA LYS A 348 -18.33 20.78 -11.59
C LYS A 348 -18.10 19.53 -12.45
N PRO A 349 -18.26 18.32 -11.87
CA PRO A 349 -18.26 17.10 -12.65
C PRO A 349 -19.31 17.14 -13.76
N ASP A 350 -18.97 16.58 -14.93
CA ASP A 350 -19.81 16.45 -16.12
C ASP A 350 -20.23 17.78 -16.77
N LYS A 351 -19.77 18.92 -16.23
CA LYS A 351 -19.97 20.26 -16.81
C LYS A 351 -18.65 20.94 -17.13
N ASP A 352 -17.79 21.09 -16.13
CA ASP A 352 -16.48 21.73 -16.29
C ASP A 352 -15.41 20.68 -16.64
N ILE A 353 -15.51 19.48 -16.06
CA ILE A 353 -14.66 18.33 -16.36
C ILE A 353 -15.52 17.09 -16.58
N LYS A 354 -15.39 16.43 -17.73
CA LYS A 354 -16.05 15.16 -18.03
C LYS A 354 -15.35 13.99 -17.34
N ILE A 355 -16.12 12.97 -16.98
CA ILE A 355 -15.60 11.66 -16.60
C ILE A 355 -15.82 10.70 -17.76
N GLU A 356 -14.74 10.11 -18.26
CA GLU A 356 -14.78 9.14 -19.36
C GLU A 356 -14.48 7.73 -18.87
N TYR A 357 -15.28 6.77 -19.31
CA TYR A 357 -15.08 5.36 -19.00
C TYR A 357 -14.21 4.70 -20.05
N THR A 358 -13.02 4.22 -19.65
CA THR A 358 -12.02 3.68 -20.58
C THR A 358 -12.05 2.16 -20.72
N GLY A 359 -12.90 1.47 -19.95
CA GLY A 359 -12.88 0.01 -19.84
C GLY A 359 -11.86 -0.49 -18.82
N LEU A 360 -12.06 -1.73 -18.38
CA LEU A 360 -11.11 -2.42 -17.51
C LEU A 360 -9.82 -2.73 -18.27
N ARG A 361 -8.69 -2.56 -17.59
CA ARG A 361 -7.36 -2.87 -18.17
C ARG A 361 -7.04 -4.35 -18.02
N PRO A 362 -6.06 -4.87 -18.79
CA PRO A 362 -5.54 -6.21 -18.58
C PRO A 362 -5.14 -6.47 -17.13
N GLY A 363 -5.62 -7.58 -16.60
CA GLY A 363 -5.37 -8.05 -15.24
C GLY A 363 -6.20 -7.36 -14.15
N GLU A 364 -6.98 -6.33 -14.48
CA GLU A 364 -7.66 -5.49 -13.48
C GLU A 364 -8.97 -6.11 -12.98
N LYS A 365 -9.12 -6.19 -11.65
CA LYS A 365 -10.37 -6.61 -11.00
C LYS A 365 -11.37 -5.47 -10.90
N LEU A 366 -12.65 -5.79 -11.06
CA LEU A 366 -13.73 -4.85 -10.76
C LEU A 366 -13.86 -4.60 -9.24
N PHE A 367 -13.79 -5.68 -8.47
CA PHE A 367 -13.78 -5.69 -7.01
C PHE A 367 -12.55 -6.46 -6.53
N GLU A 368 -11.79 -5.87 -5.60
CA GLU A 368 -10.75 -6.64 -4.90
C GLU A 368 -11.40 -7.58 -3.89
N GLU A 369 -10.80 -8.74 -3.68
CA GLU A 369 -11.29 -9.72 -2.71
C GLU A 369 -11.33 -9.11 -1.31
N LEU A 370 -12.36 -9.47 -0.53
CA LEU A 370 -12.33 -9.24 0.90
C LEU A 370 -11.20 -10.08 1.49
N LEU A 371 -10.26 -9.42 2.15
CA LEU A 371 -9.17 -10.13 2.84
C LEU A 371 -9.73 -10.98 3.98
N PHE A 372 -10.86 -10.59 4.57
CA PHE A 372 -11.45 -11.21 5.75
C PHE A 372 -12.67 -12.06 5.38
N THR A 373 -12.60 -13.34 5.69
CA THR A 373 -13.80 -14.14 5.99
C THR A 373 -13.61 -14.74 7.39
N THR A 374 -14.67 -14.75 8.20
CA THR A 374 -14.64 -15.24 9.59
C THR A 374 -14.25 -16.72 9.68
N GLU A 375 -14.40 -17.47 8.59
CA GLU A 375 -14.11 -18.90 8.52
C GLU A 375 -12.61 -19.20 8.31
N ASN A 376 -11.83 -18.24 7.80
CA ASN A 376 -10.43 -18.47 7.38
C ASN A 376 -9.43 -17.52 8.07
N THR A 377 -9.81 -16.91 9.19
CA THR A 377 -8.93 -15.94 9.88
C THR A 377 -8.90 -16.16 11.39
N LEU A 378 -7.74 -15.90 11.99
CA LEU A 378 -7.54 -15.87 13.43
C LEU A 378 -7.33 -14.43 13.90
N ASN A 379 -7.96 -14.06 15.02
CA ASN A 379 -7.77 -12.75 15.63
C ASN A 379 -6.38 -12.61 16.24
N THR A 380 -5.84 -11.40 16.23
CA THR A 380 -4.64 -11.03 17.00
C THR A 380 -5.04 -10.17 18.20
N TYR A 381 -4.06 -9.72 19.01
CA TYR A 381 -4.33 -8.71 20.04
C TYR A 381 -4.72 -7.35 19.44
N HIS A 382 -4.32 -7.08 18.19
CA HIS A 382 -4.57 -5.80 17.53
C HIS A 382 -5.87 -5.90 16.70
N PRO A 383 -6.88 -5.03 16.94
CA PRO A 383 -8.22 -5.19 16.37
C PRO A 383 -8.28 -5.04 14.85
N ARG A 384 -7.26 -4.42 14.23
CA ARG A 384 -7.16 -4.24 12.77
C ARG A 384 -6.19 -5.21 12.09
N ILE A 385 -5.69 -6.22 12.81
CA ILE A 385 -4.79 -7.22 12.26
C ILE A 385 -5.38 -8.60 12.56
N THR A 386 -5.57 -9.41 11.52
CA THR A 386 -5.88 -10.84 11.67
C THR A 386 -4.82 -11.68 10.96
N ILE A 387 -4.77 -12.98 11.26
CA ILE A 387 -3.90 -13.94 10.59
C ILE A 387 -4.76 -14.76 9.62
N ALA A 388 -4.33 -14.89 8.37
CA ALA A 388 -4.96 -15.75 7.39
C ALA A 388 -4.59 -17.22 7.66
N GLN A 389 -5.60 -18.09 7.66
CA GLN A 389 -5.39 -19.52 7.61
C GLN A 389 -5.25 -19.94 6.14
N VAL A 390 -4.09 -20.47 5.81
CA VAL A 390 -3.72 -20.86 4.45
C VAL A 390 -3.26 -22.31 4.42
N SER A 391 -3.63 -23.02 3.37
CA SER A 391 -3.20 -24.40 3.17
C SER A 391 -1.67 -24.49 3.06
N PRO A 392 -1.05 -25.53 3.63
CA PRO A 392 0.38 -25.79 3.44
C PRO A 392 0.74 -25.89 1.96
N THR A 393 1.91 -25.39 1.60
CA THR A 393 2.42 -25.47 0.23
C THR A 393 3.37 -26.65 0.11
N ASN A 394 3.18 -27.52 -0.88
CA ASN A 394 4.16 -28.59 -1.14
C ASN A 394 5.50 -27.98 -1.59
N HIS A 395 6.45 -27.87 -0.66
CA HIS A 395 7.71 -27.17 -0.88
C HIS A 395 8.53 -27.78 -2.03
N LYS A 396 8.64 -29.12 -2.09
CA LYS A 396 9.38 -29.83 -3.14
C LYS A 396 8.79 -29.59 -4.52
N PHE A 397 7.46 -29.57 -4.64
CA PHE A 397 6.78 -29.22 -5.89
C PHE A 397 7.11 -27.78 -6.30
N LEU A 398 7.03 -26.84 -5.35
CA LEU A 398 7.32 -25.44 -5.61
C LEU A 398 8.78 -25.22 -6.04
N GLU A 399 9.76 -25.80 -5.36
CA GLU A 399 11.18 -25.67 -5.73
C GLU A 399 11.47 -26.16 -7.15
N ASN A 400 10.91 -27.32 -7.53
CA ASN A 400 11.06 -27.83 -8.89
C ASN A 400 10.47 -26.87 -9.92
N LYS A 401 9.28 -26.32 -9.65
CA LYS A 401 8.64 -25.35 -10.54
C LYS A 401 9.38 -24.01 -10.58
N LEU A 402 9.98 -23.57 -9.48
CA LEU A 402 10.83 -22.38 -9.46
C LEU A 402 12.08 -22.57 -10.33
N ASN A 403 12.72 -23.74 -10.30
CA ASN A 403 13.84 -24.05 -11.20
C ASN A 403 13.42 -24.01 -12.68
N ASP A 404 12.22 -24.49 -13.00
CA ASP A 404 11.69 -24.39 -14.37
C ASP A 404 11.35 -22.96 -14.75
N LEU A 405 10.80 -22.18 -13.82
CA LEU A 405 10.49 -20.77 -14.00
C LEU A 405 11.78 -19.95 -14.21
N GLU A 406 12.85 -20.24 -13.47
CA GLU A 406 14.15 -19.57 -13.62
C GLU A 406 14.73 -19.75 -15.03
N LYS A 407 14.63 -20.97 -15.58
CA LYS A 407 15.09 -21.27 -16.96
C LYS A 407 14.35 -20.45 -18.02
N THR A 408 13.12 -20.00 -17.75
CA THR A 408 12.35 -19.18 -18.70
C THR A 408 12.73 -17.70 -18.69
N LEU A 409 13.46 -17.23 -17.66
CA LEU A 409 13.90 -15.84 -17.58
C LEU A 409 14.89 -15.42 -18.66
N THR A 410 15.56 -16.38 -19.31
CA THR A 410 16.52 -16.14 -20.39
C THR A 410 15.89 -16.16 -21.77
N THR A 411 14.71 -16.78 -21.92
CA THR A 411 14.04 -16.96 -23.22
C THR A 411 13.09 -15.82 -23.57
N ASN A 412 12.80 -14.91 -22.62
CA ASN A 412 11.85 -13.80 -22.76
C ASN A 412 10.47 -14.21 -23.33
N ASP A 413 10.05 -15.45 -23.07
CA ASP A 413 8.78 -15.99 -23.55
C ASP A 413 7.71 -15.75 -22.48
N ASN A 414 6.98 -14.65 -22.64
CA ASN A 414 5.94 -14.24 -21.71
C ASN A 414 4.81 -15.28 -21.58
N PHE A 415 4.41 -15.94 -22.67
CA PHE A 415 3.35 -16.96 -22.62
C PHE A 415 3.79 -18.17 -21.82
N LYS A 416 5.03 -18.63 -22.02
CA LYS A 416 5.60 -19.74 -21.26
C LYS A 416 5.75 -19.40 -19.77
N VAL A 417 6.20 -18.17 -19.45
CA VAL A 417 6.26 -17.68 -18.07
C VAL A 417 4.88 -17.73 -17.44
N VAL A 418 3.87 -17.14 -18.07
CA VAL A 418 2.51 -17.07 -17.50
C VAL A 418 1.86 -18.45 -17.40
N ALA A 419 2.11 -19.36 -18.34
CA ALA A 419 1.67 -20.74 -18.24
C ALA A 419 2.24 -21.43 -16.97
N LEU A 420 3.54 -21.26 -16.70
CA LEU A 420 4.16 -21.76 -15.47
C LEU A 420 3.60 -21.08 -14.21
N LEU A 421 3.31 -19.78 -14.25
CA LEU A 421 2.65 -19.09 -13.13
C LEU A 421 1.29 -19.72 -12.80
N LYS A 422 0.49 -20.08 -13.81
CA LYS A 422 -0.81 -20.74 -13.64
C LYS A 422 -0.69 -22.18 -13.15
N GLU A 423 0.40 -22.88 -13.50
CA GLU A 423 0.70 -24.20 -12.94
C GLU A 423 1.08 -24.13 -11.45
N ILE A 424 1.84 -23.11 -11.05
CA ILE A 424 2.27 -22.91 -9.65
C ILE A 424 1.10 -22.39 -8.80
N VAL A 425 0.27 -21.52 -9.36
CA VAL A 425 -0.88 -20.90 -8.66
C VAL A 425 -2.17 -21.33 -9.38
N PRO A 426 -2.79 -22.46 -8.99
CA PRO A 426 -3.96 -23.01 -9.69
C PRO A 426 -5.17 -22.07 -9.74
N ASP A 427 -5.30 -21.17 -8.77
CA ASP A 427 -6.39 -20.19 -8.68
C ASP A 427 -6.11 -18.91 -9.48
N TYR A 428 -4.99 -18.83 -10.21
CA TYR A 428 -4.68 -17.69 -11.07
C TYR A 428 -5.53 -17.76 -12.34
N ARG A 429 -6.52 -16.86 -12.45
CA ARG A 429 -7.38 -16.70 -13.63
C ARG A 429 -7.18 -15.31 -14.23
N SER A 430 -6.67 -15.24 -15.46
CA SER A 430 -6.40 -13.93 -16.08
C SER A 430 -7.71 -13.23 -16.41
N ASN A 431 -7.77 -11.89 -16.25
CA ASN A 431 -8.95 -11.10 -16.61
C ASN A 431 -8.57 -9.98 -17.59
N ASN A 432 -9.35 -9.78 -18.64
CA ASN A 432 -9.14 -8.78 -19.69
C ASN A 432 -7.73 -8.83 -20.33
N SER A 433 -7.08 -10.00 -20.33
CA SER A 433 -5.67 -10.15 -20.70
C SER A 433 -5.47 -11.23 -21.77
N ILE A 434 -4.44 -11.09 -22.60
CA ILE A 434 -4.08 -12.07 -23.64
C ILE A 434 -3.81 -13.47 -23.07
N TYR A 435 -3.48 -13.55 -21.78
CA TYR A 435 -3.21 -14.79 -21.06
C TYR A 435 -4.47 -15.55 -20.62
N GLU A 436 -5.67 -15.04 -20.89
CA GLU A 436 -6.93 -15.80 -20.74
C GLU A 436 -6.93 -17.07 -21.58
N SER A 437 -6.23 -17.05 -22.72
CA SER A 437 -6.02 -18.23 -23.57
C SER A 437 -5.30 -19.39 -22.87
N LEU A 438 -4.63 -19.13 -21.74
CA LEU A 438 -3.94 -20.12 -20.91
C LEU A 438 -4.77 -20.58 -19.70
N ASP A 439 -5.95 -19.99 -19.47
CA ASP A 439 -6.83 -20.42 -18.40
C ASP A 439 -7.43 -21.79 -18.71
N LYS A 440 -7.39 -22.68 -17.71
CA LYS A 440 -8.10 -23.96 -17.81
C LYS A 440 -9.60 -23.64 -17.87
N GLN A 441 -10.30 -24.16 -18.88
CA GLN A 441 -11.76 -24.16 -18.87
C GLN A 441 -12.19 -24.95 -17.65
N ASP A 442 -12.95 -24.33 -16.74
CA ASP A 442 -13.59 -25.06 -15.68
C ASP A 442 -14.48 -26.10 -16.37
N SER A 443 -14.22 -27.38 -16.13
CA SER A 443 -15.11 -28.44 -16.59
C SER A 443 -16.47 -28.13 -15.99
N VAL A 444 -17.41 -27.71 -16.84
CA VAL A 444 -18.82 -27.60 -16.46
C VAL A 444 -19.22 -29.00 -16.01
N SER A 445 -19.24 -29.23 -14.70
CA SER A 445 -20.01 -30.31 -14.13
C SER A 445 -21.46 -29.91 -14.37
N ASP A 446 -22.01 -30.40 -15.48
CA ASP A 446 -23.45 -30.55 -15.64
C ASP A 446 -23.93 -31.47 -14.50
N GLU A 447 -24.20 -30.88 -13.34
CA GLU A 447 -25.07 -31.49 -12.35
C GLU A 447 -26.49 -31.19 -12.79
N THR A 448 -27.05 -32.18 -13.49
CA THR A 448 -28.46 -32.39 -13.82
C THR A 448 -29.39 -32.30 -12.63
#